data_AF-A0A9E3Y506-F1
#
_entry.id   AF-A0A9E3Y506-F1
#
_cell.length_a   1.000
_cell.length_b   1.000
_cell.length_c   1.000
_cell.angle_alpha   90.00
_cell.angle_beta   90.00
_cell.angle_gamma   90.00
#
_symmetry.space_group_name_H-M   'P 1'
#
loop_
_entity.id
_entity.type
_entity.pdbx_description
1 polymer ?
#
loop_
_entity_poly.entity_id
_entity_poly.type
_entity_poly.pdbx_seq_one_letter_code
_entity_poly.pdbx_strand_id
1 'polypeptide(L)'
;MEVPSTALGNWYATALFWQPQVALFVNEGTLLPVFVPLAPAKTVADRFPEHLEAVLNALGSDPRFVAAELAATTGARWAKTANRSVVGIMNEFTYLAEADRAHEHSDDVVSMAVRLAGTPCSPLYKRHSFPDRELAALVASHLPEF
;
A
#
# COMPACT_ATOMS: atom_id res chain seq x y z
N MET A 1 -11.88 0.95 19.72
CA MET A 1 -11.20 0.98 18.40
C MET A 1 -10.88 2.43 18.13
N GLU A 2 -9.59 2.77 18.18
CA GLU A 2 -9.12 4.12 17.87
C GLU A 2 -9.29 4.33 16.37
N VAL A 3 -9.95 5.41 15.97
CA VAL A 3 -10.18 5.73 14.55
C VAL A 3 -8.85 6.27 14.00
N PRO A 4 -8.30 5.71 12.92
CA PRO A 4 -7.11 6.28 12.29
C PRO A 4 -7.33 7.75 11.94
N SER A 5 -6.34 8.59 12.18
CA SER A 5 -6.37 10.01 11.80
C SER A 5 -6.11 10.25 10.31
N THR A 6 -5.72 9.21 9.56
CA THR A 6 -5.47 9.23 8.11
C THR A 6 -6.75 8.87 7.34
N ALA A 7 -6.92 9.44 6.14
CA ALA A 7 -8.00 9.07 5.22
C ALA A 7 -7.84 7.64 4.69
N LEU A 8 -6.60 7.19 4.47
CA LEU A 8 -6.30 5.81 4.07
C LEU A 8 -6.60 4.82 5.19
N GLY A 9 -6.64 5.24 6.45
CA GLY A 9 -6.97 4.36 7.56
C GLY A 9 -5.89 3.31 7.86
N ASN A 10 -6.31 2.06 8.06
CA ASN A 10 -5.45 0.99 8.55
C ASN A 10 -4.56 0.38 7.46
N TRP A 11 -3.37 -0.06 7.87
CA TRP A 11 -2.39 -0.75 7.04
C TRP A 11 -1.98 -2.08 7.66
N TYR A 12 -1.79 -3.09 6.81
CA TYR A 12 -1.32 -4.42 7.18
C TYR A 12 0.01 -4.70 6.52
N ALA A 13 0.95 -5.29 7.27
CA ALA A 13 2.29 -5.55 6.77
C ALA A 13 2.65 -7.03 6.85
N THR A 14 3.35 -7.52 5.83
CA THR A 14 4.01 -8.83 5.83
C THR A 14 5.43 -8.71 5.27
N ALA A 15 6.34 -9.57 5.73
CA ALA A 15 7.71 -9.63 5.23
C ALA A 15 7.81 -10.65 4.09
N LEU A 16 8.38 -10.23 2.97
CA LEU A 16 8.66 -11.05 1.81
C LEU A 16 10.17 -11.32 1.77
N PHE A 17 10.54 -12.59 2.01
CA PHE A 17 11.93 -13.01 2.15
C PHE A 17 12.62 -13.25 0.80
N TRP A 18 12.40 -12.35 -0.16
CA TRP A 18 13.09 -12.33 -1.45
C TRP A 18 14.51 -11.77 -1.29
N GLN A 19 15.27 -11.73 -2.39
CA GLN A 19 16.54 -11.00 -2.45
C GLN A 19 16.44 -9.89 -3.49
N PRO A 20 16.48 -8.59 -3.08
CA PRO A 20 16.51 -8.11 -1.70
C PRO A 20 15.18 -8.37 -0.94
N GLN A 21 15.25 -8.46 0.40
CA GLN A 21 14.06 -8.67 1.24
C GLN A 21 13.23 -7.39 1.27
N VAL A 22 11.91 -7.52 1.19
CA VAL A 22 10.97 -6.38 1.19
C VAL A 22 9.83 -6.61 2.18
N ALA A 23 9.31 -5.54 2.77
CA ALA A 23 8.03 -5.55 3.47
C ALA A 23 6.94 -5.08 2.51
N LEU A 24 5.86 -5.83 2.44
CA LEU A 24 4.64 -5.45 1.74
C LEU A 24 3.66 -4.89 2.76
N PHE A 25 3.22 -3.67 2.51
CA PHE A 25 2.12 -3.01 3.20
C PHE A 25 0.90 -2.99 2.29
N VAL A 26 -0.27 -3.33 2.81
CA VAL A 26 -1.54 -3.28 2.09
C VAL A 26 -2.53 -2.45 2.90
N ASN A 27 -3.14 -1.47 2.25
CA ASN A 27 -4.18 -0.65 2.84
C ASN A 27 -5.50 -1.43 2.99
N GLU A 28 -6.21 -1.30 4.11
CA GLU A 28 -7.46 -2.05 4.35
C GLU A 28 -8.62 -1.61 3.44
N GLY A 29 -8.75 -0.31 3.17
CA GLY A 29 -9.88 0.25 2.43
C GLY A 29 -9.68 0.20 0.92
N THR A 30 -8.51 0.62 0.45
CA THR A 30 -8.18 0.74 -0.99
C THR A 30 -7.46 -0.48 -1.54
N LEU A 31 -6.94 -1.37 -0.68
CA LEU A 31 -6.03 -2.47 -1.05
C LEU A 31 -4.72 -2.00 -1.71
N LEU A 32 -4.38 -0.71 -1.61
CA LEU A 32 -3.15 -0.15 -2.17
C LEU A 32 -1.92 -0.89 -1.63
N PRO A 33 -1.11 -1.53 -2.49
CA PRO A 33 0.15 -2.14 -2.09
C PRO A 33 1.26 -1.07 -2.02
N VAL A 34 2.10 -1.13 -0.99
CA VAL A 34 3.33 -0.36 -0.86
C VAL A 34 4.45 -1.30 -0.43
N PHE A 35 5.56 -1.29 -1.15
CA PHE A 35 6.72 -2.12 -0.88
C PHE A 35 7.86 -1.28 -0.31
N VAL A 36 8.50 -1.77 0.75
CA VAL A 36 9.60 -1.10 1.44
C VAL A 36 10.77 -2.08 1.59
N PRO A 37 12.02 -1.73 1.23
CA PRO A 37 13.17 -2.57 1.50
C PRO A 37 13.26 -2.95 2.99
N LEU A 38 13.30 -4.26 3.27
CA LEU A 38 13.16 -4.77 4.63
C LEU A 38 14.39 -4.44 5.48
N ALA A 39 15.60 -4.44 4.93
CA ALA A 39 16.80 -4.21 5.70
C ALA A 39 17.08 -2.70 5.90
N PRO A 40 17.33 -2.22 7.14
CA PRO A 40 17.18 -2.91 8.43
C PRO A 40 15.71 -3.02 8.90
N ALA A 41 15.29 -4.20 9.36
CA ALA A 41 13.89 -4.46 9.71
C ALA A 41 13.32 -3.52 10.79
N LYS A 42 14.20 -3.07 11.71
CA LYS A 42 13.84 -2.20 12.83
C LYS A 42 13.34 -0.81 12.39
N THR A 43 13.73 -0.35 11.21
CA THR A 43 13.42 0.99 10.68
C THR A 43 12.53 0.94 9.45
N VAL A 44 11.93 -0.22 9.15
CA VAL A 44 11.01 -0.38 8.01
C VAL A 44 9.78 0.50 8.18
N ALA A 45 9.23 0.56 9.38
CA ALA A 45 8.14 1.45 9.74
C ALA A 45 8.48 2.93 9.50
N ASP A 46 9.72 3.33 9.82
CA ASP A 46 10.17 4.72 9.67
C ASP A 46 10.34 5.13 8.20
N ARG A 47 10.58 4.15 7.32
CA ARG A 47 10.76 4.35 5.86
C ARG A 47 9.47 4.19 5.07
N PHE A 48 8.41 3.68 5.70
CA PHE A 48 7.11 3.51 5.07
C PHE A 48 6.53 4.83 4.50
N PRO A 49 6.56 5.99 5.20
CA PRO A 49 6.00 7.23 4.68
C PRO A 49 6.65 7.68 3.36
N GLU A 50 7.98 7.55 3.24
CA GLU A 50 8.72 7.91 2.02
C GLU A 50 8.26 7.06 0.81
N HIS A 51 8.08 5.75 1.01
CA HIS A 51 7.57 4.88 -0.05
C HIS A 51 6.09 5.09 -0.35
N LEU A 52 5.27 5.37 0.66
CA LEU A 52 3.87 5.73 0.47
C LEU A 52 3.76 7.00 -0.38
N GLU A 53 4.53 8.04 -0.06
CA GLU A 53 4.58 9.28 -0.85
C GLU A 53 4.93 9.01 -2.31
N ALA A 54 6.00 8.23 -2.54
CA ALA A 54 6.45 7.91 -3.89
C ALA A 54 5.36 7.19 -4.71
N VAL A 55 4.66 6.22 -4.11
CA VAL A 55 3.56 5.49 -4.75
C VAL A 55 2.37 6.40 -5.03
N LEU A 56 1.93 7.20 -4.04
CA LEU A 56 0.82 8.13 -4.22
C LEU A 56 1.08 9.15 -5.33
N ASN A 57 2.29 9.69 -5.38
CA ASN A 57 2.72 10.62 -6.42
C ASN A 57 2.78 9.94 -7.81
N ALA A 58 3.31 8.72 -7.89
CA ALA A 58 3.39 7.97 -9.13
C ALA A 58 1.99 7.57 -9.67
N LEU A 59 1.02 7.39 -8.79
CA LEU A 59 -0.39 7.19 -9.14
C LEU A 59 -1.15 8.50 -9.44
N GLY A 60 -0.50 9.65 -9.34
CA GLY A 60 -1.09 10.96 -9.67
C GLY A 60 -2.05 11.49 -8.60
N SER A 61 -1.86 11.12 -7.33
CA SER A 61 -2.68 11.63 -6.22
C SER A 61 -2.47 13.14 -6.02
N ASP A 62 -3.51 13.86 -5.58
CA ASP A 62 -3.42 15.31 -5.32
C ASP A 62 -2.37 15.60 -4.23
N PRO A 63 -1.43 16.54 -4.45
CA PRO A 63 -0.38 16.85 -3.47
C PRO A 63 -0.89 17.25 -2.08
N ARG A 64 -2.08 17.85 -1.99
CA ARG A 64 -2.70 18.24 -0.71
C ARG A 64 -3.14 17.01 0.08
N PHE A 65 -3.69 16.01 -0.61
CA PHE A 65 -4.03 14.73 -0.01
C PHE A 65 -2.77 14.01 0.46
N VAL A 66 -1.73 13.94 -0.39
CA VAL A 66 -0.45 13.33 -0.03
C VAL A 66 0.15 13.98 1.21
N ALA A 67 0.24 15.32 1.25
CA ALA A 67 0.77 16.04 2.40
C ALA A 67 -0.02 15.77 3.69
N ALA A 68 -1.35 15.71 3.62
CA ALA A 68 -2.21 15.40 4.76
C ALA A 68 -1.99 13.97 5.27
N GLU A 69 -1.92 13.00 4.38
CA GLU A 69 -1.70 11.60 4.73
C GLU A 69 -0.32 11.39 5.38
N LEU A 70 0.74 12.02 4.87
CA LEU A 70 2.09 11.90 5.43
C LEU A 70 2.21 12.56 6.81
N ALA A 71 1.58 13.72 6.99
CA ALA A 71 1.52 14.39 8.29
C ALA A 71 0.83 13.51 9.35
N ALA A 72 -0.27 12.84 8.97
CA ALA A 72 -1.02 11.96 9.86
C ALA A 72 -0.38 10.56 10.05
N THR A 73 0.48 10.12 9.13
CA THR A 73 1.23 8.86 9.24
C THR A 73 2.40 8.96 10.23
N THR A 74 2.90 10.17 10.48
CA THR A 74 3.96 10.45 11.48
C THR A 74 3.45 10.16 12.89
N GLY A 75 3.69 8.95 13.40
CA GLY A 75 3.20 8.49 14.71
C GLY A 75 2.26 7.28 14.66
N ALA A 76 2.03 6.69 13.47
CA ALA A 76 1.23 5.49 13.32
C ALA A 76 1.77 4.33 14.19
N ARG A 77 0.85 3.61 14.85
CA ARG A 77 1.16 2.44 15.68
C ARG A 77 0.95 1.16 14.88
N TRP A 78 2.01 0.38 14.76
CA TRP A 78 1.98 -0.94 14.10
C TRP A 78 1.58 -2.01 15.11
N ALA A 79 0.41 -2.61 14.90
CA ALA A 79 -0.11 -3.68 15.75
C ALA A 79 -0.30 -4.98 14.94
N LYS A 80 -0.21 -6.12 15.63
CA LYS A 80 -0.60 -7.41 15.04
C LYS A 80 -2.12 -7.46 14.95
N THR A 81 -2.68 -7.36 13.74
CA THR A 81 -4.13 -7.50 13.52
C THR A 81 -4.41 -8.65 12.56
N ALA A 82 -5.41 -9.48 12.89
CA ALA A 82 -5.79 -10.68 12.14
C ALA A 82 -7.07 -10.46 11.32
N ASN A 83 -7.09 -9.46 10.42
CA ASN A 83 -8.15 -9.39 9.41
C ASN A 83 -7.83 -10.41 8.31
N ARG A 84 -8.50 -11.58 8.38
CA ARG A 84 -8.29 -12.70 7.46
C ARG A 84 -8.55 -12.37 5.99
N SER A 85 -9.36 -11.36 5.69
CA SER A 85 -9.54 -10.90 4.31
C SER A 85 -8.27 -10.21 3.82
N VAL A 86 -7.72 -9.25 4.57
CA VAL A 86 -6.47 -8.57 4.14
C VAL A 86 -5.31 -9.56 4.01
N VAL A 87 -5.27 -10.63 4.83
CA VAL A 87 -4.28 -11.71 4.68
C VAL A 87 -4.36 -12.41 3.32
N GLY A 88 -5.56 -12.71 2.81
CA GLY A 88 -5.69 -13.31 1.48
C GLY A 88 -5.24 -12.37 0.36
N ILE A 89 -5.50 -11.06 0.49
CA ILE A 89 -4.99 -10.05 -0.45
C ILE A 89 -3.45 -9.95 -0.39
N MET A 90 -2.86 -9.97 0.81
CA MET A 90 -1.39 -9.98 0.93
C MET A 90 -0.76 -11.20 0.24
N ASN A 91 -1.39 -12.37 0.32
CA ASN A 91 -0.91 -13.57 -0.38
C ASN A 91 -1.02 -13.40 -1.91
N GLU A 92 -2.11 -12.82 -2.40
CA GLU A 92 -2.28 -12.52 -3.83
C GLU A 92 -1.23 -11.53 -4.33
N PHE A 93 -1.02 -10.40 -3.63
CA PHE A 93 0.03 -9.45 -3.99
C PHE A 93 1.43 -10.04 -3.90
N THR A 94 1.68 -10.94 -2.95
CA THR A 94 2.95 -11.68 -2.88
C THR A 94 3.18 -12.47 -4.16
N TYR A 95 2.18 -13.22 -4.61
CA TYR A 95 2.25 -13.99 -5.85
C TYR A 95 2.43 -13.11 -7.09
N LEU A 96 1.65 -12.01 -7.19
CA LEU A 96 1.75 -11.07 -8.32
C LEU A 96 3.11 -10.38 -8.39
N ALA A 97 3.66 -9.97 -7.25
CA ALA A 97 4.97 -9.34 -7.19
C ALA A 97 6.11 -10.32 -7.49
N GLU A 98 5.99 -11.60 -7.12
CA GLU A 98 6.95 -12.64 -7.56
C GLU A 98 6.93 -12.80 -9.08
N ALA A 99 5.74 -12.82 -9.69
CA ALA A 99 5.59 -12.89 -11.13
C ALA A 99 6.18 -11.64 -11.80
N ASP A 100 5.82 -10.44 -11.35
CA ASP A 100 6.32 -9.16 -11.89
C ASP A 100 7.86 -9.10 -11.86
N ARG A 101 8.47 -9.45 -10.72
CA ARG A 101 9.92 -9.46 -10.53
C ARG A 101 10.64 -10.43 -11.46
N ALA A 102 10.01 -11.58 -11.77
CA ALA A 102 10.55 -12.56 -12.70
C ALA A 102 10.52 -12.09 -14.17
N HIS A 103 9.59 -11.19 -14.53
CA HIS A 103 9.43 -10.71 -15.90
C HIS A 103 10.21 -9.42 -16.18
N GLU A 104 10.18 -8.45 -15.26
CA GLU A 104 10.73 -7.10 -15.47
C GLU A 104 12.23 -6.98 -15.12
N HIS A 105 12.80 -7.93 -14.36
CA HIS A 105 14.19 -7.87 -13.85
C HIS A 105 14.54 -6.55 -13.14
N SER A 106 13.56 -5.90 -12.51
CA SER A 106 13.74 -4.63 -11.80
C SER A 106 13.50 -4.78 -10.31
N ASP A 107 14.39 -4.19 -9.50
CA ASP A 107 14.23 -4.08 -8.05
C ASP A 107 13.51 -2.77 -7.65
N ASP A 108 12.93 -2.05 -8.61
CA ASP A 108 12.13 -0.84 -8.35
C ASP A 108 10.77 -1.19 -7.73
N VAL A 109 10.77 -1.17 -6.40
CA VAL A 109 9.61 -1.44 -5.55
C VAL A 109 8.46 -0.44 -5.71
N VAL A 110 8.73 0.80 -6.13
CA VAL A 110 7.68 1.81 -6.36
C VAL A 110 6.98 1.51 -7.67
N SER A 111 7.73 1.27 -8.74
CA SER A 111 7.14 0.88 -10.03
C SER A 111 6.36 -0.43 -9.93
N MET A 112 6.84 -1.39 -9.15
CA MET A 112 6.11 -2.63 -8.85
C MET A 112 4.79 -2.35 -8.12
N ALA A 113 4.79 -1.50 -7.09
CA ALA A 113 3.56 -1.08 -6.39
C ALA A 113 2.52 -0.47 -7.36
N VAL A 114 2.97 0.43 -8.24
CA VAL A 114 2.11 1.09 -9.24
C VAL A 114 1.49 0.10 -10.22
N ARG A 115 2.28 -0.85 -10.75
CA ARG A 115 1.77 -1.90 -11.65
C ARG A 115 0.74 -2.78 -10.95
N LEU A 116 1.05 -3.22 -9.74
CA LEU A 116 0.15 -4.08 -8.96
C LEU A 116 -1.12 -3.34 -8.53
N ALA A 117 -1.07 -2.03 -8.29
CA ALA A 117 -2.24 -1.21 -8.00
C ALA A 117 -3.24 -1.16 -9.17
N GLY A 118 -2.78 -1.36 -10.40
CA GLY A 118 -3.63 -1.47 -11.60
C GLY A 118 -4.16 -2.88 -11.87
N THR A 119 -3.89 -3.85 -10.99
CA THR A 119 -4.36 -5.24 -11.14
C THR A 119 -5.69 -5.43 -10.40
N PRO A 120 -6.71 -6.07 -11.02
CA PRO A 120 -7.98 -6.31 -10.35
C PRO A 120 -7.80 -7.29 -9.18
N CYS A 121 -8.20 -6.86 -7.98
CA CYS A 121 -8.30 -7.71 -6.81
C CYS A 121 -9.70 -8.32 -6.75
N SER A 122 -9.80 -9.63 -6.94
CA SER A 122 -11.06 -10.38 -7.06
C SER A 122 -11.36 -11.38 -5.91
N PRO A 123 -10.37 -12.02 -5.22
CA PRO A 123 -10.67 -13.18 -4.37
C PRO A 123 -11.50 -12.93 -3.11
N LEU A 124 -11.67 -11.68 -2.66
CA LEU A 124 -12.21 -11.41 -1.31
C LEU A 124 -13.32 -10.37 -1.23
N TYR A 125 -13.57 -9.62 -2.30
CA TYR A 125 -14.65 -8.64 -2.34
C TYR A 125 -15.67 -9.04 -3.41
N LYS A 126 -16.96 -8.84 -3.13
CA LYS A 126 -18.06 -9.17 -4.06
C LYS A 126 -18.02 -8.37 -5.39
N ARG A 127 -17.05 -7.48 -5.55
CA ARG A 127 -16.81 -6.64 -6.73
C ARG A 127 -15.33 -6.71 -7.07
N HIS A 128 -15.02 -6.74 -8.37
CA HIS A 128 -13.67 -6.49 -8.87
C HIS A 128 -13.33 -5.04 -8.55
N SER A 129 -12.45 -4.81 -7.58
CA SER A 129 -11.88 -3.49 -7.29
C SER A 129 -10.45 -3.45 -7.82
N PHE A 130 -10.02 -2.25 -8.21
CA PHE A 130 -8.64 -1.98 -8.61
C PHE A 130 -8.08 -0.99 -7.58
N PRO A 131 -6.96 -1.31 -6.93
CA PRO A 131 -6.43 -0.45 -5.87
C PRO A 131 -6.21 1.01 -6.29
N ASP A 132 -5.75 1.25 -7.51
CA ASP A 132 -5.57 2.59 -8.06
C ASP A 132 -6.89 3.38 -8.18
N ARG A 133 -7.98 2.73 -8.59
CA ARG A 133 -9.31 3.32 -8.70
C ARG A 133 -9.96 3.56 -7.35
N GLU A 134 -9.80 2.64 -6.41
CA GLU A 134 -10.27 2.82 -5.04
C GLU A 134 -9.53 3.97 -4.35
N LEU A 135 -8.21 4.09 -4.58
CA LEU A 135 -7.43 5.24 -4.14
C LEU A 135 -7.95 6.54 -4.77
N ALA A 136 -8.14 6.59 -6.09
CA ALA A 136 -8.64 7.78 -6.77
C ALA A 136 -10.03 8.20 -6.24
N ALA A 137 -10.93 7.25 -6.00
CA ALA A 137 -12.24 7.51 -5.41
C ALA A 137 -12.14 8.04 -3.97
N LEU A 138 -11.21 7.51 -3.16
CA LEU A 138 -10.94 8.00 -1.82
C LEU A 138 -10.39 9.43 -1.83
N VAL A 139 -9.42 9.72 -2.70
CA VAL A 139 -8.83 11.06 -2.85
C VAL A 139 -9.92 12.06 -3.23
N ALA A 140 -10.77 11.72 -4.21
CA ALA A 140 -11.86 12.58 -4.65
C ALA A 140 -12.88 12.89 -3.53
N SER A 141 -13.12 11.95 -2.61
CA SER A 141 -14.07 12.18 -1.49
C SER A 141 -13.51 13.01 -0.34
N HIS A 142 -12.18 13.21 -0.28
CA HIS A 142 -11.50 13.95 0.79
C HIS A 142 -11.01 15.34 0.33
N LEU A 143 -11.07 15.64 -0.95
CA LEU A 143 -10.80 16.97 -1.48
C LEU A 143 -12.12 17.74 -1.57
N PRO A 144 -12.19 18.99 -1.10
CA PRO A 144 -13.38 19.81 -1.33
C PRO A 144 -13.60 20.01 -2.83
N GLU A 145 -14.84 19.87 -3.29
CA GLU A 145 -15.27 20.39 -4.59
C GLU A 145 -15.01 21.90 -4.57
N PHE A 146 -14.28 22.41 -5.57
CA PHE A 146 -13.99 23.84 -5.70
C PHE A 146 -15.25 24.63 -6.09
#